data_AF-A0A2G5VBC8-F1
#
_entry.id   AF-A0A2G5VBC8-F1
#
_cell.length_a   1.000
_cell.length_b   1.000
_cell.length_c   1.000
_cell.angle_alpha   90.00
_cell.angle_beta   90.00
_cell.angle_gamma   90.00
#
_symmetry.space_group_name_H-M   'P 1'
#
loop_
_entity.id
_entity.type
_entity.pdbx_description
1 polymer ?
#
loop_
_entity_poly.entity_id
_entity_poly.type
_entity_poly.pdbx_seq_one_letter_code
_entity_poly.pdbx_strand_id
1 'polypeptide(L)'
;MSEKEFTMRYEFKNVGQLRDGQEIFSPEEDHVGLKWWISIQKWGAFLRMFFSTRFGDGEIHVDYIKRIFSKNKQNIYSISGSKQLKINYGPCTFIDWGNLESEFLNDGKLDAEIYLKITKMIGFPLYQIRTVGVPMERKNYGHQMPLVRAPMGHFTPRIAFPRKELRSFGEDMRQFSDVILKVKDRKFYVSKLTLSSQSPYFATLFFGRFQESGKSEIELKNTTRLQESFH
;
A
#
# COMPACT_ATOMS: atom_id res chain seq x y z
N MET A 1 10.78 -16.90 13.75
CA MET A 1 10.68 -15.44 13.51
C MET A 1 10.49 -15.26 12.02
N SER A 2 9.39 -14.67 11.57
CA SER A 2 9.19 -14.43 10.13
C SER A 2 10.13 -13.33 9.69
N GLU A 3 11.02 -13.62 8.73
CA GLU A 3 11.84 -12.60 8.05
C GLU A 3 10.92 -11.52 7.49
N LYS A 4 11.07 -10.29 7.99
CA LYS A 4 10.36 -9.10 7.52
C LYS A 4 11.24 -8.25 6.60
N GLU A 5 12.29 -8.83 6.07
CA GLU A 5 13.26 -8.18 5.21
C GLU A 5 13.55 -9.04 3.99
N PHE A 6 13.75 -8.40 2.85
CA PHE A 6 13.98 -9.07 1.58
C PHE A 6 14.68 -8.12 0.60
N THR A 7 15.25 -8.68 -0.46
CA THR A 7 15.97 -7.93 -1.50
C THR A 7 15.40 -8.28 -2.86
N MET A 8 15.00 -7.27 -3.63
CA MET A 8 14.61 -7.41 -5.04
C MET A 8 15.78 -6.99 -5.93
N ARG A 9 16.05 -7.74 -7.00
CA ARG A 9 17.15 -7.49 -7.95
C ARG A 9 16.64 -7.58 -9.38
N TYR A 10 16.99 -6.61 -10.20
CA TYR A 10 16.60 -6.65 -11.61
C TYR A 10 17.58 -5.92 -12.53
N GLU A 11 17.92 -6.55 -13.66
CA GLU A 11 18.63 -5.93 -14.77
C GLU A 11 17.60 -5.31 -15.73
N PHE A 12 17.44 -3.98 -15.68
CA PHE A 12 16.59 -3.27 -16.61
C PHE A 12 17.27 -3.16 -17.98
N LYS A 13 16.52 -3.41 -19.05
CA LYS A 13 16.98 -3.32 -20.43
C LYS A 13 16.54 -2.01 -21.07
N ASN A 14 17.32 -1.52 -22.03
CA ASN A 14 17.01 -0.33 -22.84
C ASN A 14 16.77 0.96 -22.01
N VAL A 15 17.41 1.08 -20.85
CA VAL A 15 17.30 2.24 -19.95
C VAL A 15 17.83 3.51 -20.63
N GLY A 16 18.95 3.42 -21.34
CA GLY A 16 19.51 4.55 -22.09
C GLY A 16 18.62 5.08 -23.22
N GLN A 17 17.56 4.35 -23.58
CA GLN A 17 16.60 4.73 -24.62
C GLN A 17 15.28 5.25 -24.06
N LEU A 18 15.16 5.39 -22.74
CA LEU A 18 13.94 5.89 -22.11
C LEU A 18 13.65 7.32 -22.55
N ARG A 19 12.40 7.53 -23.00
CA ARG A 19 11.87 8.87 -23.26
C ARG A 19 11.53 9.55 -21.94
N ASP A 20 11.49 10.88 -21.95
CA ASP A 20 11.08 11.61 -20.76
C ASP A 20 9.65 11.24 -20.34
N GLY A 21 9.44 11.05 -19.04
CA GLY A 21 8.21 10.53 -18.44
C GLY A 21 7.99 9.02 -18.59
N GLN A 22 8.78 8.32 -19.42
CA GLN A 22 8.62 6.88 -19.63
C GLN A 22 9.05 6.10 -18.38
N GLU A 23 8.20 5.16 -17.98
CA GLU A 23 8.42 4.26 -16.85
C GLU A 23 8.46 2.81 -17.32
N ILE A 24 9.38 2.02 -16.75
CA ILE A 24 9.49 0.57 -16.98
C ILE A 24 9.56 -0.16 -15.63
N PHE A 25 9.14 -1.41 -15.63
CA PHE A 25 8.87 -2.20 -14.42
C PHE A 25 9.66 -3.51 -14.44
N SER A 26 10.12 -3.95 -13.26
CA SER A 26 10.54 -5.33 -13.06
C SER A 26 9.33 -6.26 -13.05
N PRO A 27 9.53 -7.58 -13.21
CA PRO A 27 8.52 -8.57 -12.83
C PRO A 27 8.10 -8.42 -11.36
N GLU A 28 6.91 -8.93 -11.05
CA GLU A 28 6.41 -9.00 -9.68
C GLU A 28 7.07 -10.18 -8.94
N GLU A 29 7.52 -9.93 -7.71
CA GLU A 29 8.07 -10.94 -6.78
C GLU A 29 7.14 -11.07 -5.56
N ASP A 30 6.96 -12.31 -5.07
CA ASP A 30 6.22 -12.57 -3.83
C ASP A 30 7.11 -12.37 -2.61
N HIS A 31 6.75 -11.40 -1.77
CA HIS A 31 7.40 -11.21 -0.46
C HIS A 31 6.33 -10.92 0.58
N VAL A 32 6.38 -11.64 1.71
CA VAL A 32 5.43 -11.53 2.83
C VAL A 32 3.93 -11.63 2.44
N GLY A 33 3.62 -12.44 1.42
CA GLY A 33 2.26 -12.63 0.93
C GLY A 33 1.73 -11.48 0.06
N LEU A 34 2.60 -10.55 -0.33
CA LEU A 34 2.29 -9.43 -1.22
C LEU A 34 3.16 -9.50 -2.48
N LYS A 35 2.64 -8.96 -3.59
CA LYS A 35 3.38 -8.78 -4.83
C LYS A 35 4.12 -7.45 -4.81
N TRP A 36 5.43 -7.50 -5.00
CA TRP A 36 6.32 -6.35 -5.02
C TRP A 36 7.00 -6.22 -6.37
N TRP A 37 7.32 -5.00 -6.79
CA TRP A 37 8.11 -4.74 -7.99
C TRP A 37 8.92 -3.46 -7.85
N ILE A 38 9.95 -3.35 -8.69
CA ILE A 38 10.77 -2.16 -8.89
C ILE A 38 10.26 -1.44 -10.14
N SER A 39 10.21 -0.11 -10.11
CA SER A 39 10.03 0.67 -11.34
C SER A 39 11.08 1.77 -11.45
N ILE A 40 11.46 2.09 -12.68
CA ILE A 40 12.33 3.20 -12.99
C ILE A 40 11.70 4.11 -14.03
N GLN A 41 11.83 5.42 -13.82
CA GLN A 41 11.26 6.44 -14.69
C GLN A 41 12.31 7.49 -15.02
N LYS A 42 12.41 7.87 -16.29
CA LYS A 42 13.13 9.08 -16.69
C LYS A 42 12.26 10.31 -16.45
N TRP A 43 12.79 11.31 -15.74
CA TRP A 43 12.10 12.57 -15.50
C TRP A 43 13.07 13.75 -15.61
N GLY A 44 13.03 14.45 -16.73
CA GLY A 44 13.98 15.50 -17.10
C GLY A 44 15.41 14.97 -17.09
N ALA A 45 16.26 15.60 -16.28
CA ALA A 45 17.67 15.23 -16.10
C ALA A 45 17.90 14.13 -15.05
N PHE A 46 16.86 13.43 -14.60
CA PHE A 46 16.99 12.47 -13.50
C PHE A 46 16.37 11.13 -13.83
N LEU A 47 16.99 10.08 -13.28
CA LEU A 47 16.34 8.79 -13.09
C LEU A 47 15.65 8.77 -11.72
N ARG A 48 14.40 8.37 -11.70
CA ARG A 48 13.64 8.03 -10.49
C ARG A 48 13.56 6.52 -10.37
N MET A 49 13.74 6.02 -9.15
CA MET A 49 13.61 4.60 -8.84
C MET A 49 12.61 4.42 -7.69
N PHE A 50 11.66 3.53 -7.90
CA PHE A 50 10.60 3.22 -6.96
C PHE A 50 10.58 1.72 -6.65
N PHE A 51 10.03 1.40 -5.49
CA PHE A 51 9.53 0.07 -5.17
C PHE A 51 8.07 0.22 -4.80
N SER A 52 7.26 -0.76 -5.17
CA SER A 52 5.82 -0.70 -4.96
C SER A 52 5.26 -2.08 -4.66
N THR A 53 4.12 -2.09 -3.99
CA THR A 53 3.32 -3.29 -3.74
C THR A 53 1.85 -2.93 -3.77
N ARG A 54 1.00 -3.89 -4.15
CA ARG A 54 -0.45 -3.74 -4.08
C ARG A 54 -0.94 -4.26 -2.74
N PHE A 55 -1.49 -3.36 -1.94
CA PHE A 55 -2.17 -3.68 -0.69
C PHE A 55 -3.47 -2.87 -0.60
N GLY A 56 -4.42 -3.36 0.19
CA GLY A 56 -5.67 -2.65 0.45
C GLY A 56 -5.47 -1.45 1.38
N ASP A 57 -6.47 -1.14 2.20
CA ASP A 57 -6.48 0.02 3.10
C ASP A 57 -5.55 -0.10 4.33
N GLY A 58 -4.51 -0.94 4.23
CA GLY A 58 -3.49 -1.10 5.26
C GLY A 58 -2.43 -0.01 5.20
N GLU A 59 -1.48 -0.06 6.12
CA GLU A 59 -0.29 0.78 6.12
C GLU A 59 0.95 -0.10 6.27
N ILE A 60 1.94 0.09 5.40
CA ILE A 60 3.23 -0.58 5.48
C ILE A 60 4.31 0.46 5.70
N HIS A 61 5.11 0.30 6.74
CA HIS A 61 6.30 1.11 6.98
C HIS A 61 7.51 0.26 6.66
N VAL A 62 8.42 0.83 5.88
CA VAL A 62 9.66 0.17 5.48
C VAL A 62 10.86 1.05 5.72
N ASP A 63 11.96 0.42 6.09
CA ASP A 63 13.29 0.94 5.84
C ASP A 63 13.78 0.34 4.52
N TYR A 64 14.52 1.12 3.74
CA TYR A 64 14.98 0.69 2.42
C TYR A 64 16.41 1.12 2.13
N ILE A 65 17.06 0.34 1.28
CA ILE A 65 18.33 0.69 0.64
C ILE A 65 18.17 0.42 -0.85
N LYS A 66 18.36 1.44 -1.68
CA LYS A 66 18.36 1.34 -3.15
C LYS A 66 19.79 1.39 -3.63
N ARG A 67 20.16 0.47 -4.52
CA ARG A 67 21.48 0.37 -5.11
C ARG A 67 21.40 0.21 -6.62
N ILE A 68 22.34 0.82 -7.31
CA ILE A 68 22.67 0.50 -8.71
C ILE A 68 24.15 0.20 -8.83
N PHE A 69 24.49 -0.64 -9.80
CA PHE A 69 25.83 -1.18 -9.95
C PHE A 69 26.35 -0.87 -11.35
N SER A 70 27.61 -0.46 -11.44
CA SER A 70 28.30 -0.37 -12.72
C SER A 70 28.52 -1.77 -13.33
N LYS A 71 28.89 -1.81 -14.61
CA LYS A 71 29.16 -3.03 -15.39
C LYS A 71 30.00 -4.10 -14.67
N ASN A 72 31.00 -3.67 -13.91
CA ASN A 72 31.94 -4.54 -13.19
C ASN A 72 31.69 -4.56 -11.68
N LYS A 73 30.60 -3.93 -11.22
CA LYS A 73 30.24 -3.74 -9.81
C LYS A 73 31.32 -3.04 -8.97
N GLN A 74 32.28 -2.35 -9.59
CA GLN A 74 33.30 -1.57 -8.89
C GLN A 74 32.71 -0.28 -8.32
N ASN A 75 31.74 0.31 -9.01
CA ASN A 75 31.01 1.49 -8.54
C ASN A 75 29.61 1.10 -8.11
N ILE A 76 29.23 1.55 -6.92
CA ILE A 76 27.91 1.32 -6.34
C ILE A 76 27.37 2.68 -5.91
N TYR A 77 26.28 3.10 -6.52
CA TYR A 77 25.51 4.21 -6.01
C TYR A 77 24.43 3.67 -5.08
N SER A 78 24.33 4.23 -3.89
CA SER A 78 23.45 3.74 -2.83
C SER A 78 22.77 4.88 -2.09
N ILE A 79 21.47 4.77 -1.88
CA ILE A 79 20.72 5.63 -0.94
C ILE A 79 19.90 4.77 -0.01
N SER A 80 19.72 5.24 1.22
CA SER A 80 18.84 4.61 2.20
C SER A 80 17.83 5.59 2.74
N GLY A 81 16.77 5.06 3.33
CA GLY A 81 15.77 5.88 4.01
C GLY A 81 14.66 5.03 4.60
N SER A 82 13.68 5.72 5.17
CA SER A 82 12.46 5.10 5.70
C SER A 82 11.24 5.73 5.04
N LYS A 83 10.22 4.93 4.75
CA LYS A 83 9.01 5.39 4.08
C LYS A 83 7.78 4.68 4.61
N GLN A 84 6.74 5.45 4.88
CA GLN A 84 5.38 4.93 4.96
C GLN A 84 4.84 4.79 3.54
N LEU A 85 4.48 3.58 3.14
CA LEU A 85 3.77 3.32 1.90
C LEU A 85 2.33 3.79 2.06
N LYS A 86 2.09 5.06 1.70
CA LYS A 86 0.78 5.64 1.40
C LYS A 86 0.88 6.30 0.03
N ILE A 87 -0.25 6.55 -0.62
CA ILE A 87 -0.40 7.08 -2.01
C ILE A 87 0.15 8.53 -2.17
N ASN A 88 1.08 8.99 -1.32
CA ASN A 88 1.63 10.33 -1.42
C ASN A 88 3.03 10.33 -2.06
N TYR A 89 3.04 10.91 -3.25
CA TYR A 89 4.16 11.18 -4.13
C TYR A 89 4.99 12.35 -3.57
N GLY A 90 6.12 12.05 -2.94
CA GLY A 90 7.22 13.00 -2.77
C GLY A 90 8.24 12.85 -3.92
N PRO A 91 8.99 13.88 -4.31
CA PRO A 91 9.97 13.78 -5.38
C PRO A 91 11.03 12.72 -5.03
N CYS A 92 11.02 11.60 -5.75
CA CYS A 92 11.95 10.48 -5.58
C CYS A 92 13.06 10.54 -6.63
N THR A 93 13.83 11.63 -6.64
CA THR A 93 15.04 11.72 -7.47
C THR A 93 16.07 10.72 -6.94
N PHE A 94 16.58 9.84 -7.78
CA PHE A 94 17.56 8.82 -7.38
C PHE A 94 18.96 9.19 -7.86
N ILE A 95 19.16 9.43 -9.16
CA ILE A 95 20.47 9.80 -9.71
C ILE A 95 20.31 10.73 -10.92
N ASP A 96 21.28 11.61 -11.13
CA ASP A 96 21.41 12.40 -12.36
C ASP A 96 21.56 11.49 -13.58
N TRP A 97 20.90 11.86 -14.68
CA TRP A 97 20.88 11.05 -15.90
C TRP A 97 22.24 11.01 -16.59
N GLY A 98 23.01 12.10 -16.58
CA GLY A 98 24.35 12.14 -17.14
C GLY A 98 25.31 11.22 -16.39
N ASN A 99 25.28 11.27 -15.05
CA ASN A 99 26.07 10.36 -14.21
C ASN A 99 25.62 8.90 -14.36
N LEU A 100 24.31 8.65 -14.50
CA LEU A 100 23.78 7.32 -14.79
C LEU A 100 24.36 6.77 -16.11
N GLU A 101 24.29 7.56 -17.18
CA GLU A 101 24.74 7.15 -18.52
C GLU A 101 26.25 6.88 -18.57
N SER A 102 27.06 7.70 -17.91
CA SER A 102 28.52 7.58 -17.97
C SER A 102 29.08 6.45 -17.10
N GLU A 103 28.52 6.23 -15.90
CA GLU A 103 29.15 5.35 -14.90
C GLU A 103 28.39 4.04 -14.65
N PHE A 104 27.08 4.01 -14.86
CA PHE A 104 26.22 2.91 -14.39
C PHE A 104 25.55 2.14 -15.52
N LEU A 105 25.29 2.74 -16.68
CA LEU A 105 24.75 2.01 -17.81
C LEU A 105 25.80 1.10 -18.47
N ASN A 106 25.38 -0.12 -18.78
CA ASN A 106 26.17 -1.08 -19.54
C ASN A 106 25.40 -1.49 -20.79
N ASP A 107 25.75 -0.92 -21.95
CA ASP A 107 25.05 -1.17 -23.21
C ASP A 107 23.53 -0.89 -23.08
N GLY A 108 23.21 0.25 -22.44
CA GLY A 108 21.83 0.65 -22.16
C GLY A 108 21.13 -0.18 -21.09
N LYS A 109 21.80 -1.11 -20.41
CA LYS A 109 21.25 -1.88 -19.29
C LYS A 109 21.62 -1.27 -17.94
N LEU A 110 20.79 -1.49 -16.93
CA LEU A 110 21.01 -1.02 -15.56
C LEU A 110 20.76 -2.15 -14.57
N ASP A 111 21.77 -2.53 -13.81
CA ASP A 111 21.62 -3.42 -12.66
C ASP A 111 21.13 -2.64 -11.44
N ALA A 112 19.94 -2.98 -10.96
CA ALA A 112 19.31 -2.34 -9.82
C ALA A 112 18.98 -3.35 -8.72
N GLU A 113 19.03 -2.89 -7.48
CA GLU A 113 18.66 -3.66 -6.30
C GLU A 113 17.99 -2.78 -5.26
N ILE A 114 16.97 -3.32 -4.60
CA ILE A 114 16.32 -2.68 -3.46
C ILE A 114 16.23 -3.70 -2.32
N TYR A 115 16.93 -3.42 -1.23
CA TYR A 115 16.71 -4.07 0.05
C TYR A 115 15.58 -3.35 0.80
N LEU A 116 14.64 -4.11 1.34
CA LEU A 116 13.51 -3.63 2.11
C LEU A 116 13.45 -4.34 3.45
N LYS A 117 13.15 -3.58 4.49
CA LYS A 117 12.86 -4.08 5.84
C LYS A 117 11.53 -3.51 6.31
N ILE A 118 10.53 -4.36 6.44
CA ILE A 118 9.20 -4.00 6.92
C ILE A 118 9.26 -3.82 8.44
N THR A 119 9.16 -2.58 8.89
CA THR A 119 9.19 -2.21 10.31
C THR A 119 7.81 -2.28 10.94
N LYS A 120 6.75 -2.01 10.17
CA LYS A 120 5.37 -1.99 10.66
C LYS A 120 4.38 -2.38 9.56
N MET A 121 3.38 -3.19 9.90
CA MET A 121 2.21 -3.46 9.06
C MET A 121 0.95 -3.24 9.91
N ILE A 122 0.06 -2.38 9.46
CA ILE A 122 -1.20 -2.02 10.13
C ILE A 122 -2.35 -2.35 9.19
N GLY A 123 -3.42 -2.95 9.70
CA GLY A 123 -4.62 -3.24 8.88
C GLY A 123 -4.49 -4.47 7.97
N PHE A 124 -3.48 -5.32 8.19
CA PHE A 124 -3.34 -6.62 7.52
C PHE A 124 -3.74 -7.74 8.48
N PRO A 125 -4.74 -8.57 8.14
CA PRO A 125 -5.09 -9.72 8.98
C PRO A 125 -3.90 -10.68 9.04
N LEU A 126 -3.54 -11.14 10.25
CA LEU A 126 -2.38 -12.02 10.49
C LEU A 126 -2.40 -13.32 9.65
N TYR A 127 -3.58 -13.72 9.15
CA TYR A 127 -3.78 -14.87 8.28
C TYR A 127 -3.08 -14.75 6.91
N GLN A 128 -2.89 -13.53 6.38
CA GLN A 128 -2.18 -13.32 5.10
C GLN A 128 -0.65 -13.46 5.22
N ILE A 129 -0.11 -13.32 6.45
CA ILE A 129 1.33 -13.38 6.70
C ILE A 129 1.80 -14.85 6.87
N ARG A 130 0.88 -15.79 7.09
CA ARG A 130 1.19 -17.21 7.38
C ARG A 130 0.80 -18.21 6.29
N THR A 131 0.07 -17.81 5.25
CA THR A 131 -0.43 -18.78 4.26
C THR A 131 0.60 -19.06 3.17
N VAL A 132 1.43 -20.06 3.43
CA VAL A 132 2.02 -20.90 2.39
C VAL A 132 0.87 -21.53 1.59
N GLY A 133 0.75 -21.19 0.31
CA GLY A 133 0.13 -22.04 -0.71
C GLY A 133 -1.41 -22.15 -0.77
N VAL A 134 -2.16 -21.05 -0.81
CA VAL A 134 -3.53 -21.08 -1.36
C VAL A 134 -3.58 -20.25 -2.64
N PRO A 135 -3.84 -20.84 -3.83
CA PRO A 135 -3.96 -20.08 -5.06
C PRO A 135 -5.20 -19.19 -5.00
N MET A 136 -5.02 -17.89 -5.19
CA MET A 136 -6.13 -16.99 -5.40
C MET A 136 -6.63 -17.16 -6.85
N GLU A 137 -7.83 -17.70 -7.03
CA GLU A 137 -8.48 -17.78 -8.34
C GLU A 137 -8.61 -16.39 -8.97
N ARG A 138 -8.04 -16.24 -10.16
CA ARG A 138 -8.12 -15.04 -10.99
C ARG A 138 -9.52 -14.93 -11.59
N LYS A 139 -10.27 -13.87 -11.27
CA LYS A 139 -11.32 -13.37 -12.19
C LYS A 139 -10.68 -12.37 -13.14
N ASN A 140 -10.51 -12.79 -14.40
CA ASN A 140 -10.02 -11.95 -15.49
C ASN A 140 -11.01 -10.81 -15.79
N TYR A 141 -10.64 -9.58 -15.50
CA TYR A 141 -11.21 -8.40 -16.15
C TYR A 141 -10.18 -7.87 -17.15
N GLY A 142 -10.10 -8.51 -18.31
CA GLY A 142 -9.37 -7.97 -19.44
C GLY A 142 -10.26 -6.98 -20.18
N HIS A 143 -10.16 -5.69 -19.88
CA HIS A 143 -10.73 -4.64 -20.73
C HIS A 143 -9.66 -3.59 -21.04
N GLN A 144 -9.32 -3.56 -22.33
CA GLN A 144 -8.55 -2.56 -23.03
C GLN A 144 -9.25 -1.21 -22.85
N MET A 145 -8.56 -0.20 -22.34
CA MET A 145 -9.11 1.16 -22.20
C MET A 145 -9.14 1.84 -23.58
N PRO A 146 -10.30 2.23 -24.13
CA PRO A 146 -10.33 3.09 -25.30
C PRO A 146 -10.06 4.53 -24.85
N LEU A 147 -9.11 5.20 -25.51
CA LEU A 147 -8.92 6.65 -25.40
C LEU A 147 -10.12 7.36 -26.03
N VAL A 148 -11.12 7.71 -25.22
CA VAL A 148 -12.19 8.65 -25.62
C VAL A 148 -11.94 9.97 -24.91
N ARG A 149 -11.72 11.04 -25.68
CA ARG A 149 -11.68 12.42 -25.18
C ARG A 149 -13.04 12.77 -24.58
N ALA A 150 -13.10 13.01 -23.27
CA ALA A 150 -14.28 13.55 -22.62
C ALA A 150 -14.29 15.09 -22.72
N PRO A 151 -15.43 15.73 -23.08
CA PRO A 151 -15.56 17.17 -22.99
C PRO A 151 -15.77 17.60 -21.53
N MET A 152 -15.11 18.69 -21.14
CA MET A 152 -15.27 19.34 -19.84
C MET A 152 -16.68 19.93 -19.74
N GLY A 153 -17.53 19.30 -18.95
CA GLY A 153 -18.88 19.78 -18.64
C GLY A 153 -19.40 19.12 -17.38
N HIS A 154 -19.61 19.91 -16.33
CA HIS A 154 -20.04 19.47 -15.01
C HIS A 154 -21.45 18.90 -15.01
N PHE A 155 -21.58 17.58 -15.03
CA PHE A 155 -22.76 16.85 -14.55
C PHE A 155 -22.31 15.43 -14.14
N THR A 156 -22.25 15.15 -12.83
CA THR A 156 -22.09 13.77 -12.35
C THR A 156 -23.48 13.19 -12.06
N PRO A 157 -23.94 12.15 -12.78
CA PRO A 157 -25.09 11.40 -12.33
C PRO A 157 -24.68 10.57 -11.11
N ARG A 158 -25.54 10.54 -10.08
CA ARG A 158 -25.41 9.62 -8.95
C ARG A 158 -25.55 8.18 -9.45
N ILE A 159 -24.42 7.58 -9.82
CA ILE A 159 -24.32 6.13 -10.02
C ILE A 159 -24.18 5.51 -8.63
N ALA A 160 -25.27 4.93 -8.12
CA ALA A 160 -25.25 4.16 -6.89
C ALA A 160 -24.53 2.82 -7.16
N PHE A 161 -23.27 2.71 -6.74
CA PHE A 161 -22.58 1.43 -6.73
C PHE A 161 -23.16 0.54 -5.60
N PRO A 162 -23.49 -0.73 -5.86
CA PRO A 162 -23.87 -1.64 -4.80
C PRO A 162 -22.69 -1.81 -3.84
N ARG A 163 -22.86 -1.37 -2.58
CA ARG A 163 -21.89 -1.63 -1.51
C ARG A 163 -21.77 -3.14 -1.34
N LYS A 164 -20.71 -3.73 -1.89
CA LYS A 164 -20.18 -4.99 -1.37
C LYS A 164 -19.96 -4.79 0.14
N GLU A 165 -20.33 -5.76 0.97
CA GLU A 165 -19.98 -5.71 2.40
C GLU A 165 -18.45 -5.73 2.51
N LEU A 166 -17.85 -4.55 2.70
CA LEU A 166 -16.42 -4.36 2.51
C LEU A 166 -15.57 -4.90 3.66
N ARG A 167 -16.15 -5.22 4.83
CA ARG A 167 -15.42 -5.73 6.01
C ARG A 167 -16.33 -6.54 6.93
N SER A 168 -15.89 -7.75 7.33
CA SER A 168 -16.54 -8.53 8.40
C SER A 168 -16.15 -7.97 9.76
N PHE A 169 -17.13 -7.79 10.63
CA PHE A 169 -16.96 -7.44 12.05
C PHE A 169 -17.72 -8.43 12.94
N GLY A 170 -17.93 -9.65 12.44
CA GLY A 170 -18.64 -10.71 13.13
C GLY A 170 -17.80 -11.40 14.19
N GLU A 171 -18.28 -12.54 14.68
CA GLU A 171 -17.62 -13.30 15.74
C GLU A 171 -16.22 -13.82 15.37
N ASP A 172 -15.94 -13.95 14.08
CA ASP A 172 -14.61 -14.22 13.51
C ASP A 172 -13.55 -13.18 13.93
N MET A 173 -13.96 -11.96 14.27
CA MET A 173 -13.07 -10.88 14.69
C MET A 173 -12.83 -10.81 16.21
N ARG A 174 -13.45 -11.70 17.00
CA ARG A 174 -13.42 -11.66 18.48
C ARG A 174 -12.02 -11.62 19.08
N GLN A 175 -11.08 -12.38 18.53
CA GLN A 175 -9.69 -12.43 19.00
C GLN A 175 -8.88 -11.14 18.76
N PHE A 176 -9.36 -10.27 17.86
CA PHE A 176 -8.69 -9.01 17.48
C PHE A 176 -9.40 -7.77 18.04
N SER A 177 -10.41 -8.00 18.88
CA SER A 177 -11.31 -6.97 19.35
C SER A 177 -11.11 -6.73 20.84
N ASP A 178 -10.99 -5.46 21.20
CA ASP A 178 -10.86 -4.98 22.58
C ASP A 178 -12.22 -4.47 23.11
N VAL A 179 -13.25 -4.41 22.25
CA VAL A 179 -14.62 -4.06 22.60
C VAL A 179 -15.64 -4.70 21.65
N ILE A 180 -16.81 -5.00 22.21
CA ILE A 180 -18.00 -5.46 21.48
C ILE A 180 -19.00 -4.32 21.43
N LEU A 181 -19.38 -3.89 20.23
CA LEU A 181 -20.49 -2.97 20.04
C LEU A 181 -21.76 -3.75 19.75
N LYS A 182 -22.77 -3.60 20.59
CA LYS A 182 -24.09 -4.18 20.37
C LYS A 182 -25.00 -3.13 19.75
N VAL A 183 -25.53 -3.43 18.57
CA VAL A 183 -26.51 -2.59 17.87
C VAL A 183 -27.72 -3.44 17.56
N LYS A 184 -28.84 -3.17 18.25
CA LYS A 184 -30.01 -4.07 18.27
C LYS A 184 -29.56 -5.49 18.69
N ASP A 185 -29.85 -6.51 17.88
CA ASP A 185 -29.49 -7.91 18.18
C ASP A 185 -28.19 -8.37 17.52
N ARG A 186 -27.41 -7.43 16.93
CA ARG A 186 -26.12 -7.75 16.29
C ARG A 186 -24.97 -7.29 17.16
N LYS A 187 -23.96 -8.16 17.31
CA LYS A 187 -22.68 -7.86 17.95
C LYS A 187 -21.63 -7.60 16.89
N PHE A 188 -20.84 -6.55 17.12
CA PHE A 188 -19.71 -6.15 16.28
C PHE A 188 -18.45 -6.18 17.11
N TYR A 189 -17.47 -6.97 16.68
CA TYR A 189 -16.18 -7.13 17.35
C TYR A 189 -15.20 -6.17 16.69
N VAL A 190 -14.76 -5.15 17.42
CA VAL A 190 -14.00 -4.01 16.88
C VAL A 190 -12.84 -3.59 17.79
N SER A 191 -11.91 -2.79 17.26
CA SER A 191 -10.87 -2.13 18.04
C SER A 191 -11.27 -0.70 18.43
N LYS A 192 -11.15 -0.35 19.71
CA LYS A 192 -11.36 0.98 20.29
C LYS A 192 -10.50 2.02 19.58
N LEU A 193 -9.22 1.71 19.38
CA LEU A 193 -8.27 2.63 18.71
C LEU A 193 -8.65 2.88 17.26
N THR A 194 -9.00 1.83 16.50
CA THR A 194 -9.39 1.96 15.10
C THR A 194 -10.61 2.86 14.95
N LEU A 195 -11.68 2.59 15.70
CA LEU A 195 -12.91 3.40 15.61
C LEU A 195 -12.72 4.82 16.14
N SER A 196 -11.92 5.01 17.19
CA SER A 196 -11.60 6.34 17.71
C SER A 196 -10.83 7.20 16.71
N SER A 197 -9.91 6.58 15.96
CA SER A 197 -9.12 7.30 14.94
C SER A 197 -9.98 7.85 13.81
N GLN A 198 -11.13 7.22 13.54
CA GLN A 198 -12.04 7.56 12.45
C GLN A 198 -13.28 8.33 12.93
N SER A 199 -13.50 8.45 14.24
CA SER A 199 -14.70 9.04 14.80
C SER A 199 -14.44 9.67 16.16
N PRO A 200 -14.52 11.01 16.27
CA PRO A 200 -14.45 11.70 17.55
C PRO A 200 -15.47 11.20 18.57
N TYR A 201 -16.67 10.78 18.10
CA TYR A 201 -17.68 10.17 18.95
C TYR A 201 -17.16 8.92 19.67
N PHE A 202 -16.55 7.99 18.91
CA PHE A 202 -15.99 6.77 19.49
C PHE A 202 -14.74 7.04 20.34
N ALA A 203 -13.93 8.03 19.98
CA ALA A 203 -12.82 8.48 20.83
C ALA A 203 -13.32 8.93 22.21
N THR A 204 -14.38 9.73 22.24
CA THR A 204 -15.02 10.16 23.48
C THR A 204 -15.74 9.01 24.20
N LEU A 205 -16.40 8.10 23.49
CA LEU A 205 -17.09 6.96 24.09
C LEU A 205 -16.13 5.98 24.77
N PHE A 206 -14.99 5.69 24.15
CA PHE A 206 -14.04 4.69 24.63
C PHE A 206 -12.99 5.23 25.59
N PHE A 207 -12.57 6.49 25.43
CA PHE A 207 -11.48 7.10 26.20
C PHE A 207 -11.91 8.33 27.01
N GLY A 208 -13.17 8.76 26.89
CA GLY A 208 -13.73 9.82 27.71
C GLY A 208 -14.14 9.33 29.10
N ARG A 209 -14.69 10.24 29.90
CA ARG A 209 -15.07 9.99 31.31
C ARG A 209 -16.45 9.38 31.48
N PHE A 210 -16.88 8.55 30.52
CA PHE A 210 -18.18 7.86 30.54
C PHE A 210 -18.06 6.48 31.19
N GLN A 211 -19.14 5.97 31.77
CA GLN A 211 -19.16 4.63 32.39
C GLN A 211 -18.93 3.51 31.37
N GLU A 212 -19.22 3.78 30.09
CA GLU A 212 -19.03 2.88 28.95
C GLU A 212 -17.55 2.65 28.62
N SER A 213 -16.65 3.59 28.94
CA SER A 213 -15.22 3.53 28.57
C SER A 213 -14.51 2.27 29.09
N GLY A 214 -14.89 1.81 30.29
CA GLY A 214 -14.35 0.61 30.94
C GLY A 214 -15.05 -0.69 30.56
N LYS A 215 -16.13 -0.66 29.78
CA LYS A 215 -16.88 -1.86 29.41
C LYS A 215 -16.25 -2.59 28.23
N SER A 216 -16.34 -3.91 28.24
CA SER A 216 -15.95 -4.79 27.12
C SER A 216 -17.09 -5.00 26.13
N GLU A 217 -18.34 -4.73 26.52
CA GLU A 217 -19.53 -4.71 25.66
C GLU A 217 -20.32 -3.42 25.89
N ILE A 218 -20.60 -2.68 24.81
CA ILE A 218 -21.27 -1.38 24.83
C ILE A 218 -22.47 -1.42 23.87
N GLU A 219 -23.65 -1.11 24.40
CA GLU A 219 -24.88 -1.07 23.64
C GLU A 219 -25.14 0.34 23.08
N LEU A 220 -25.25 0.47 21.76
CA LEU A 220 -25.49 1.74 21.09
C LEU A 220 -27.00 1.92 20.86
N LYS A 221 -27.65 2.70 21.73
CA LYS A 221 -29.12 2.88 21.75
C LYS A 221 -29.67 3.95 20.79
N ASN A 222 -28.83 4.77 20.16
CA ASN A 222 -29.24 5.82 19.23
C ASN A 222 -28.56 5.67 17.86
N THR A 223 -29.26 5.10 16.89
CA THR A 223 -28.74 4.88 15.52
C THR A 223 -29.25 5.87 14.47
N THR A 224 -29.96 6.94 14.86
CA THR A 224 -30.59 7.86 13.89
C THR A 224 -29.65 8.86 13.21
N ARG A 225 -28.32 8.81 13.44
CA ARG A 225 -27.35 9.75 12.81
C ARG A 225 -26.01 9.15 12.36
N LEU A 226 -25.91 7.84 12.18
CA LEU A 226 -24.69 7.20 11.66
C LEU A 226 -24.73 6.85 10.16
N GLN A 227 -25.78 7.28 9.44
CA GLN A 227 -25.86 7.08 7.98
C GLN A 227 -25.19 8.20 7.16
N GLU A 228 -24.80 9.33 7.76
CA GLU A 228 -24.23 10.46 7.00
C GLU A 228 -22.70 10.55 7.00
N SER A 229 -21.98 9.75 7.80
CA SER A 229 -20.51 9.73 7.80
C SER A 229 -19.90 8.71 6.84
N PHE A 230 -20.70 8.18 5.91
CA PHE A 230 -20.28 7.16 4.95
C PHE A 230 -20.86 7.42 3.54
N HIS A 231 -20.80 8.66 3.07
CA HIS A 231 -20.91 8.99 1.65
C HIS A 231 -19.58 9.54 1.15
#